data_AF-A0A961FV36-F1
#
_entry.id   AF-A0A961FV36-F1
#
_cell.length_a   1.000
_cell.length_b   1.000
_cell.length_c   1.000
_cell.angle_alpha   90.00
_cell.angle_beta   90.00
_cell.angle_gamma   90.00
#
_symmetry.space_group_name_H-M   'P 1'
#
loop_
_entity.id
_entity.type
_entity.pdbx_description
1 polymer ?
#
loop_
_entity_poly.entity_id
_entity_poly.type
_entity_poly.pdbx_seq_one_letter_code
_entity_poly.pdbx_strand_id
1 'polypeptide(L)'
;EPDPVNLPGVTISRILAYWADTERAVIHATLRGPGVTSANDGAVLLVNPGVETRILLREGDPVCDWDCPKIASIQRVEFNRYNRRYAIVASLTGSNARNQALFAGHVVSAHPVRNLPLLRLRKGSLYQSPAGQTTRLRSIDLRPIVESTGSGANGRDQVAWTDAVLCLSFDNKVKQIATIGLLP
;
A
#
# COMPACT_ATOMS: atom_id res chain seq x y z
N GLU A 1 -21.73 14.85 -8.23
CA GLU A 1 -21.19 13.69 -7.49
C GLU A 1 -20.22 14.24 -6.45
N PRO A 2 -20.36 13.94 -5.16
CA PRO A 2 -19.52 14.56 -4.15
C PRO A 2 -18.07 14.09 -4.35
N ASP A 3 -17.17 15.06 -4.37
CA ASP A 3 -15.72 14.96 -4.46
C ASP A 3 -15.17 13.77 -3.65
N PRO A 4 -14.79 12.66 -4.30
CA PRO A 4 -14.38 11.45 -3.60
C PRO A 4 -12.95 11.56 -3.02
N VAL A 5 -12.31 12.73 -3.09
CA VAL A 5 -10.87 12.85 -2.85
C VAL A 5 -10.53 14.03 -1.93
N ASN A 6 -11.52 14.81 -1.47
CA ASN A 6 -11.31 16.15 -0.90
C ASN A 6 -10.46 17.04 -1.82
N LEU A 7 -10.55 16.82 -3.13
CA LEU A 7 -9.90 17.60 -4.18
C LEU A 7 -10.95 17.99 -5.22
N PRO A 8 -11.50 19.22 -5.13
CA PRO A 8 -12.63 19.62 -5.95
C PRO A 8 -12.37 19.41 -7.45
N GLY A 9 -13.26 18.64 -8.10
CA GLY A 9 -13.17 18.34 -9.54
C GLY A 9 -12.25 17.17 -9.91
N VAL A 10 -11.62 16.50 -8.93
CA VAL A 10 -10.89 15.25 -9.16
C VAL A 10 -11.86 14.07 -9.13
N THR A 11 -11.73 13.18 -10.13
CA THR A 11 -12.56 11.98 -10.29
C THR A 11 -11.69 10.75 -10.51
N ILE A 12 -12.23 9.56 -10.22
CA ILE A 12 -11.60 8.29 -10.59
C ILE A 12 -11.69 8.12 -12.11
N SER A 13 -10.54 7.99 -12.78
CA SER A 13 -10.49 7.75 -14.24
C SER A 13 -10.54 6.26 -14.58
N ARG A 14 -9.91 5.42 -13.75
CA ARG A 14 -9.87 3.97 -13.90
C ARG A 14 -9.63 3.29 -12.56
N ILE A 15 -10.35 2.19 -12.31
CA ILE A 15 -10.11 1.29 -11.19
C ILE A 15 -9.13 0.21 -11.67
N LEU A 16 -8.01 0.08 -10.97
CA LEU A 16 -6.96 -0.92 -11.24
C LEU A 16 -7.22 -2.20 -10.42
N ALA A 17 -7.58 -2.01 -9.15
CA ALA A 17 -8.01 -3.09 -8.29
C ALA A 17 -8.94 -2.59 -7.18
N TYR A 18 -9.74 -3.48 -6.60
CA TYR A 18 -10.54 -3.15 -5.43
C TYR A 18 -10.72 -4.36 -4.50
N TRP A 19 -10.96 -4.06 -3.22
CA TRP A 19 -11.32 -5.00 -2.18
C TRP A 19 -12.47 -4.41 -1.39
N ALA A 20 -13.51 -5.17 -1.10
CA ALA A 20 -14.66 -4.69 -0.35
C ALA A 20 -15.01 -5.63 0.81
N ASP A 21 -15.48 -5.04 1.91
CA ASP A 21 -16.25 -5.73 2.96
C ASP A 21 -17.70 -5.20 2.96
N THR A 22 -18.49 -5.56 3.98
CA THR A 22 -19.90 -5.14 4.07
C THR A 22 -20.09 -3.64 4.26
N GLU A 23 -19.06 -2.91 4.68
CA GLU A 23 -19.15 -1.50 5.07
C GLU A 23 -18.24 -0.60 4.24
N ARG A 24 -17.24 -1.13 3.54
CA ARG A 24 -16.15 -0.34 2.97
C ARG A 24 -15.57 -0.98 1.72
N ALA A 25 -14.86 -0.16 0.93
CA ALA A 25 -13.97 -0.64 -0.11
C ALA A 25 -12.60 0.05 -0.05
N VAL A 26 -11.54 -0.71 -0.29
CA VAL A 26 -10.22 -0.17 -0.66
C VAL A 26 -10.11 -0.26 -2.17
N ILE A 27 -9.75 0.84 -2.83
CA ILE A 27 -9.67 0.93 -4.29
C ILE A 27 -8.28 1.43 -4.68
N HIS A 28 -7.57 0.68 -5.51
CA HIS A 28 -6.40 1.16 -6.23
C HIS A 28 -6.84 1.69 -7.60
N ALA A 29 -6.59 2.96 -7.87
CA ALA A 29 -7.13 3.65 -9.04
C ALA A 29 -6.16 4.67 -9.62
N THR A 30 -6.43 5.09 -10.85
CA THR A 30 -5.91 6.33 -11.42
C THR A 30 -6.96 7.43 -11.31
N LEU A 31 -6.51 8.66 -11.08
CA LEU A 31 -7.32 9.87 -10.94
C LEU A 31 -7.25 10.71 -12.22
N ARG A 32 -8.18 11.66 -12.38
CA ARG A 32 -8.12 12.74 -13.37
C ARG A 32 -8.81 13.98 -12.84
N GLY A 33 -8.43 15.16 -13.35
CA GLY A 33 -9.05 16.43 -12.98
C GLY A 33 -8.01 17.53 -12.76
N PRO A 34 -8.43 18.71 -12.27
CA PRO A 34 -7.53 19.82 -11.98
C PRO A 34 -6.38 19.41 -11.03
N GLY A 35 -5.15 19.78 -11.36
CA GLY A 35 -3.97 19.47 -10.54
C GLY A 35 -3.52 18.00 -10.54
N VAL A 36 -4.19 17.14 -11.31
CA VAL A 36 -3.76 15.75 -11.56
C VAL A 36 -2.84 15.70 -12.78
N THR A 37 -1.71 15.04 -12.64
CA THR A 37 -0.62 14.87 -13.60
C THR A 37 -0.17 13.41 -13.58
N SER A 38 0.64 12.98 -14.55
CA SER A 38 1.22 11.63 -14.55
C SER A 38 2.19 11.35 -13.39
N ALA A 39 2.50 12.34 -12.56
CA ALA A 39 3.35 12.18 -11.37
C ALA A 39 2.53 12.04 -10.07
N ASN A 40 1.20 12.20 -10.14
CA ASN A 40 0.31 12.16 -8.98
C ASN A 40 -1.11 11.64 -9.33
N ASP A 41 -1.25 10.81 -10.37
CA ASP A 41 -2.52 10.26 -10.80
C ASP A 41 -2.82 8.91 -10.15
N GLY A 42 -1.84 8.11 -9.74
CA GLY A 42 -2.08 6.89 -8.97
C GLY A 42 -2.48 7.15 -7.52
N ALA A 43 -3.53 6.47 -7.04
CA ALA A 43 -3.99 6.56 -5.66
C ALA A 43 -4.56 5.24 -5.11
N VAL A 44 -4.40 5.04 -3.80
CA VAL A 44 -5.16 4.07 -3.00
C VAL A 44 -6.21 4.84 -2.19
N LEU A 45 -7.47 4.48 -2.37
CA LEU A 45 -8.63 5.13 -1.78
C LEU A 45 -9.30 4.19 -0.79
N LEU A 46 -9.83 4.75 0.29
CA LEU A 46 -10.79 4.12 1.18
C LEU A 46 -12.16 4.75 0.92
N VAL A 47 -13.10 3.94 0.44
CA VAL A 47 -14.49 4.33 0.22
C VAL A 47 -15.33 3.83 1.39
N ASN A 48 -15.99 4.75 2.10
CA ASN A 48 -17.03 4.44 3.07
C ASN A 48 -18.38 4.88 2.47
N PRO A 49 -19.27 3.94 2.07
CA PRO A 49 -20.58 4.28 1.54
C PRO A 49 -21.35 5.20 2.49
N GLY A 50 -21.89 6.30 1.96
CA GLY A 50 -22.68 7.26 2.73
C GLY A 50 -21.89 8.20 3.64
N VAL A 51 -20.55 8.13 3.65
CA VAL A 51 -19.71 9.02 4.48
C VAL A 51 -18.76 9.85 3.62
N GLU A 52 -17.59 9.32 3.30
CA GLU A 52 -16.50 10.04 2.66
C GLU A 52 -15.59 9.02 1.98
N THR A 53 -15.07 9.38 0.81
CA THR A 53 -13.94 8.67 0.20
C THR A 53 -12.65 9.41 0.55
N ARG A 54 -11.63 8.67 0.96
CA ARG A 54 -10.37 9.21 1.45
C ARG A 54 -9.19 8.62 0.70
N ILE A 55 -8.18 9.45 0.40
CA ILE A 55 -6.86 8.97 -0.02
C ILE A 55 -6.13 8.34 1.16
N LEU A 56 -5.71 7.09 1.00
CA LEU A 56 -4.76 6.42 1.90
C LEU A 56 -3.31 6.69 1.48
N LEU A 57 -3.02 6.62 0.17
CA LEU A 57 -1.70 6.89 -0.40
C LEU A 57 -1.86 7.42 -1.82
N ARG A 58 -1.06 8.41 -2.23
CA ARG A 58 -1.07 8.94 -3.60
C ARG A 58 0.35 9.11 -4.13
N GLU A 59 0.51 8.91 -5.42
CA GLU A 59 1.75 9.26 -6.13
C GLU A 59 2.04 10.76 -6.00
N GLY A 60 3.33 11.10 -5.93
CA GLY A 60 3.81 12.46 -5.71
C GLY A 60 3.81 12.93 -4.25
N ASP A 61 3.09 12.25 -3.35
CA ASP A 61 3.06 12.59 -1.93
C ASP A 61 4.43 12.36 -1.27
N PRO A 62 4.84 13.26 -0.36
CA PRO A 62 6.06 13.07 0.41
C PRO A 62 5.89 11.93 1.41
N VAL A 63 6.96 11.15 1.57
CA VAL A 63 7.08 10.13 2.62
C VAL A 63 7.87 10.72 3.78
N CYS A 64 7.34 10.56 4.99
CA CYS A 64 8.05 10.94 6.21
C CYS A 64 9.19 9.93 6.47
N ASP A 65 10.36 10.22 5.91
CA ASP A 65 11.61 9.46 6.10
C ASP A 65 12.81 10.42 5.99
N TRP A 66 14.02 9.95 6.32
CA TRP A 66 15.22 10.80 6.48
C TRP A 66 15.64 11.60 5.24
N ASP A 67 15.34 11.13 4.02
CA ASP A 67 15.62 11.80 2.75
C ASP A 67 14.36 12.34 2.05
N CYS A 68 13.22 12.38 2.75
CA CYS A 68 11.94 12.91 2.27
C CYS A 68 11.59 12.47 0.82
N PRO A 69 11.61 11.17 0.50
CA PRO A 69 11.34 10.71 -0.86
C PRO A 69 9.85 10.91 -1.18
N LYS A 70 9.49 10.92 -2.46
CA LYS A 70 8.10 10.93 -2.88
C LYS A 70 7.67 9.56 -3.36
N ILE A 71 6.38 9.26 -3.24
CA ILE A 71 5.79 8.08 -3.88
C ILE A 71 5.92 8.24 -5.40
N ALA A 72 6.71 7.39 -6.04
CA ALA A 72 6.92 7.43 -7.49
C ALA A 72 5.87 6.60 -8.23
N SER A 73 5.55 5.40 -7.71
CA SER A 73 4.44 4.59 -8.22
C SER A 73 3.89 3.61 -7.19
N ILE A 74 2.59 3.36 -7.23
CA ILE A 74 1.96 2.31 -6.43
C ILE A 74 2.11 0.97 -7.16
N GLN A 75 2.89 0.05 -6.59
CA GLN A 75 3.22 -1.21 -7.25
C GLN A 75 2.21 -2.31 -6.91
N ARG A 76 1.84 -2.42 -5.64
CA ARG A 76 0.92 -3.45 -5.13
C ARG A 76 0.11 -2.93 -3.96
N VAL A 77 -1.11 -3.41 -3.83
CA VAL A 77 -2.01 -3.16 -2.71
C VAL A 77 -2.60 -4.51 -2.32
N GLU A 78 -2.69 -4.77 -1.02
CA GLU A 78 -3.35 -5.93 -0.45
C GLU A 78 -4.23 -5.47 0.71
N PHE A 79 -5.44 -6.03 0.82
CA PHE A 79 -6.35 -5.74 1.92
C PHE A 79 -6.93 -7.04 2.46
N ASN A 80 -6.78 -7.25 3.75
CA ASN A 80 -7.44 -8.32 4.47
C ASN A 80 -8.77 -7.81 5.04
N ARG A 81 -9.88 -8.28 4.45
CA ARG A 81 -11.24 -7.93 4.89
C ARG A 81 -11.59 -8.42 6.29
N TYR A 82 -10.97 -9.50 6.78
CA TYR A 82 -11.31 -10.10 8.07
C TYR A 82 -10.81 -9.26 9.26
N ASN A 83 -9.62 -8.68 9.15
CA ASN A 83 -9.04 -7.83 10.19
C ASN A 83 -8.82 -6.38 9.75
N ARG A 84 -9.32 -6.03 8.56
CA ARG A 84 -9.29 -4.68 7.98
C ARG A 84 -7.91 -4.07 7.83
N ARG A 85 -6.85 -4.90 7.81
CA ARG A 85 -5.48 -4.44 7.56
C ARG A 85 -5.21 -4.35 6.07
N TYR A 86 -4.36 -3.42 5.69
CA TYR A 86 -3.85 -3.35 4.32
C TYR A 86 -2.34 -3.11 4.30
N ALA A 87 -1.74 -3.53 3.20
CA ALA A 87 -0.38 -3.17 2.84
C ALA A 87 -0.33 -2.59 1.43
N ILE A 88 0.60 -1.66 1.24
CA ILE A 88 0.88 -1.05 -0.05
C ILE A 88 2.39 -1.11 -0.28
N VAL A 89 2.81 -1.72 -1.38
CA VAL A 89 4.19 -1.62 -1.84
C VAL A 89 4.24 -0.53 -2.90
N ALA A 90 5.12 0.44 -2.70
CA ALA A 90 5.31 1.55 -3.62
C ALA A 90 6.79 1.74 -3.95
N SER A 91 7.05 2.24 -5.16
CA SER A 91 8.36 2.77 -5.51
C SER A 91 8.52 4.20 -5.03
N LEU A 92 9.76 4.61 -4.78
CA LEU A 92 10.11 5.92 -4.23
C LEU A 92 11.08 6.66 -5.18
N THR A 93 10.93 7.98 -5.26
CA THR A 93 11.91 8.85 -5.96
C THR A 93 13.18 9.06 -5.14
N GLY A 94 14.23 9.57 -5.78
CA GLY A 94 15.41 10.14 -5.09
C GLY A 94 16.58 9.19 -4.83
N SER A 95 16.38 7.86 -4.79
CA SER A 95 17.49 6.91 -4.57
C SER A 95 17.27 5.54 -5.19
N ASN A 96 18.13 5.11 -6.13
CA ASN A 96 18.09 3.77 -6.73
C ASN A 96 18.28 2.63 -5.71
N ALA A 97 19.02 2.89 -4.63
CA ALA A 97 19.28 1.90 -3.58
C ALA A 97 18.14 1.80 -2.56
N ARG A 98 17.30 2.84 -2.43
CA ARG A 98 16.22 2.95 -1.43
C ARG A 98 14.88 3.35 -2.09
N ASN A 99 14.64 2.83 -3.28
CA ASN A 99 13.52 3.17 -4.17
C ASN A 99 12.25 2.32 -3.96
N GLN A 100 12.11 1.61 -2.84
CA GLN A 100 10.93 0.79 -2.59
C GLN A 100 10.59 0.78 -1.10
N ALA A 101 9.31 0.87 -0.78
CA ALA A 101 8.81 0.87 0.58
C ALA A 101 7.55 0.01 0.71
N LEU A 102 7.40 -0.57 1.91
CA LEU A 102 6.17 -1.18 2.39
C LEU A 102 5.49 -0.21 3.34
N PHE A 103 4.27 0.12 3.02
CA PHE A 103 3.34 0.86 3.85
C PHE A 103 2.30 -0.10 4.40
N ALA A 104 1.86 0.08 5.64
CA ALA A 104 0.77 -0.71 6.20
C ALA A 104 -0.12 0.12 7.10
N GLY A 105 -1.41 -0.21 7.11
CA GLY A 105 -2.40 0.46 7.93
C GLY A 105 -3.55 -0.47 8.32
N HIS A 106 -4.48 0.08 9.08
CA HIS A 106 -5.67 -0.61 9.57
C HIS A 106 -6.88 0.29 9.42
N VAL A 107 -7.92 -0.20 8.76
CA VAL A 107 -9.16 0.55 8.54
C VAL A 107 -10.08 0.41 9.76
N VAL A 108 -10.07 1.41 10.62
CA VAL A 108 -10.95 1.53 11.80
C VAL A 108 -12.04 2.58 11.58
N SER A 109 -13.25 2.31 12.09
CA SER A 109 -14.44 3.15 11.85
C SER A 109 -14.35 4.54 12.49
N ALA A 110 -13.71 4.64 13.65
CA ALA A 110 -13.86 5.81 14.52
C ALA A 110 -12.77 6.89 14.38
N HIS A 111 -11.67 6.61 13.65
CA HIS A 111 -10.49 7.49 13.68
C HIS A 111 -9.84 7.62 12.30
N PRO A 112 -10.27 8.62 11.49
CA PRO A 112 -9.73 8.93 10.18
C PRO A 112 -8.21 8.88 10.01
N VAL A 113 -7.48 9.48 10.96
CA VAL A 113 -6.02 9.59 10.92
C VAL A 113 -5.36 8.23 11.15
N ARG A 114 -5.98 7.34 11.92
CA ARG A 114 -5.46 5.98 12.16
C ARG A 114 -5.60 5.06 10.94
N ASN A 115 -6.42 5.47 9.97
CA ASN A 115 -6.57 4.75 8.73
C ASN A 115 -5.44 5.04 7.76
N LEU A 116 -4.59 6.04 7.99
CA LEU A 116 -3.45 6.35 7.12
C LEU A 116 -2.34 5.31 7.26
N PRO A 117 -1.65 4.97 6.16
CA PRO A 117 -0.57 4.01 6.20
C PRO A 117 0.65 4.58 6.92
N LEU A 118 1.38 3.71 7.59
CA LEU A 118 2.70 4.00 8.13
C LEU A 118 3.78 3.27 7.32
N LEU A 119 4.93 3.91 7.13
CA LEU A 119 6.11 3.26 6.57
C LEU A 119 6.59 2.15 7.52
N ARG A 120 6.64 0.91 7.03
CA ARG A 120 7.06 -0.28 7.80
C ARG A 120 8.45 -0.77 7.42
N LEU A 121 8.70 -0.86 6.12
CA LEU A 121 9.98 -1.32 5.60
C LEU A 121 10.41 -0.45 4.43
N ARG A 122 11.71 -0.28 4.28
CA ARG A 122 12.29 0.38 3.12
C ARG A 122 13.46 -0.44 2.61
N LYS A 123 13.50 -0.63 1.29
CA LYS A 123 14.66 -1.21 0.61
C LYS A 123 15.91 -0.43 0.99
N GLY A 124 17.00 -1.14 1.22
CA GLY A 124 18.28 -0.58 1.62
C GLY A 124 18.41 -0.32 3.13
N SER A 125 17.36 -0.55 3.92
CA SER A 125 17.44 -0.58 5.39
C SER A 125 18.10 -1.87 5.89
N LEU A 126 18.74 -1.79 7.05
CA LEU A 126 19.25 -2.95 7.77
C LEU A 126 18.09 -3.67 8.46
N TYR A 127 18.10 -4.99 8.39
CA TYR A 127 17.13 -5.86 9.02
C TYR A 127 17.88 -6.90 9.84
N GLN A 128 17.51 -7.02 11.11
CA GLN A 128 18.05 -8.07 11.98
C GLN A 128 17.11 -9.26 11.94
N SER A 129 17.62 -10.39 11.44
CA SER A 129 16.89 -11.65 11.42
C SER A 129 16.72 -12.21 12.84
N PRO A 130 15.76 -13.13 13.06
CA PRO A 130 15.61 -13.82 14.34
C PRO A 130 16.87 -14.59 14.80
N ALA A 131 17.73 -14.97 13.86
CA ALA A 131 19.03 -15.59 14.13
C ALA A 131 20.13 -14.58 14.53
N GLY A 132 19.78 -13.31 14.75
CA GLY A 132 20.70 -12.24 15.16
C GLY A 132 21.54 -11.64 14.02
N GLN A 133 21.52 -12.22 12.82
CA GLN A 133 22.26 -11.69 11.68
C GLN A 133 21.60 -10.42 11.14
N THR A 134 22.38 -9.36 10.96
CA THR A 134 21.94 -8.13 10.31
C THR A 134 22.29 -8.15 8.83
N THR A 135 21.31 -7.92 7.97
CA THR A 135 21.50 -7.88 6.52
C THR A 135 20.64 -6.78 5.89
N ARG A 136 21.04 -6.29 4.72
CA ARG A 136 20.32 -5.21 4.04
C ARG A 136 19.18 -5.77 3.20
N LEU A 137 18.02 -5.13 3.30
CA LEU A 137 16.86 -5.45 2.49
C LEU A 137 17.07 -5.03 1.02
N ARG A 138 16.94 -5.95 0.08
CA ARG A 138 17.08 -5.70 -1.37
C ARG A 138 15.77 -5.50 -2.10
N SER A 139 14.73 -6.23 -1.72
CA SER A 139 13.42 -6.11 -2.35
C SER A 139 12.32 -6.53 -1.40
N ILE A 140 11.18 -5.90 -1.59
CA ILE A 140 9.92 -6.20 -0.93
C ILE A 140 8.96 -6.62 -2.04
N ASP A 141 8.33 -7.77 -1.89
CA ASP A 141 7.32 -8.24 -2.84
C ASP A 141 6.08 -8.75 -2.13
N LEU A 142 4.92 -8.33 -2.63
CA LEU A 142 3.63 -8.92 -2.30
C LEU A 142 3.29 -9.83 -3.48
N ARG A 143 3.20 -11.13 -3.21
CA ARG A 143 2.98 -12.12 -4.26
C ARG A 143 1.73 -11.75 -5.07
N PRO A 144 1.80 -11.75 -6.42
CA PRO A 144 0.71 -11.28 -7.24
C PRO A 144 -0.52 -12.19 -7.11
N ILE A 145 -1.69 -11.56 -7.01
CA ILE A 145 -2.96 -12.23 -7.32
C ILE A 145 -3.05 -12.30 -8.85
N VAL A 146 -2.99 -13.51 -9.39
CA VAL A 146 -3.04 -13.77 -10.83
C VAL A 146 -4.51 -13.75 -11.28
N GLU A 147 -5.16 -12.59 -11.21
CA GLU A 147 -6.52 -12.42 -11.73
C GLU A 147 -6.63 -11.15 -12.56
N SER A 148 -7.16 -11.30 -13.79
CA SER A 148 -7.27 -10.23 -14.78
C SER A 148 -8.41 -9.24 -14.50
N THR A 149 -9.28 -9.54 -13.54
CA THR A 149 -10.52 -8.79 -13.28
C THR A 149 -10.34 -7.60 -12.34
N GLY A 150 -9.18 -7.46 -11.69
CA GLY A 150 -8.92 -6.41 -10.70
C GLY A 150 -9.68 -6.59 -9.37
N SER A 151 -10.49 -7.64 -9.21
CA SER A 151 -11.05 -8.01 -7.90
C SER A 151 -9.92 -8.62 -7.07
N GLY A 152 -9.46 -7.93 -6.03
CA GLY A 152 -8.30 -8.34 -5.25
C GLY A 152 -8.54 -9.51 -4.31
N ALA A 153 -9.70 -10.18 -4.38
CA ALA A 153 -10.09 -11.23 -3.46
C ALA A 153 -11.32 -12.03 -3.96
N ASN A 154 -11.20 -12.79 -5.05
CA ASN A 154 -12.21 -13.82 -5.39
C ASN A 154 -12.08 -15.08 -4.49
N GLY A 155 -11.79 -14.89 -3.19
CA GLY A 155 -11.62 -15.97 -2.23
C GLY A 155 -10.25 -16.66 -2.25
N ARG A 156 -9.25 -16.05 -2.90
CA ARG A 156 -7.84 -16.50 -2.89
C ARG A 156 -6.92 -15.55 -2.13
N ASP A 157 -7.46 -14.91 -1.09
CA ASP A 157 -6.73 -14.05 -0.18
C ASP A 157 -5.38 -14.70 0.16
N GLN A 158 -4.25 -14.07 -0.19
CA GLN A 158 -2.92 -14.52 0.27
C GLN A 158 -2.67 -14.09 1.72
N VAL A 159 -3.72 -14.28 2.52
CA VAL A 159 -3.79 -14.02 3.93
C VAL A 159 -3.52 -15.37 4.61
N ALA A 160 -2.38 -15.49 5.27
CA ALA A 160 -2.16 -16.62 6.16
C ALA A 160 -3.00 -16.38 7.43
N TRP A 161 -4.24 -16.87 7.44
CA TRP A 161 -5.26 -16.78 8.51
C TRP A 161 -5.67 -15.35 8.94
N THR A 162 -4.72 -14.43 9.19
CA THR A 162 -4.98 -13.07 9.65
C THR A 162 -4.09 -11.99 9.05
N ASP A 163 -2.98 -12.27 8.36
CA ASP A 163 -2.12 -11.18 7.83
C ASP A 163 -1.67 -11.44 6.38
N ALA A 164 -1.40 -10.35 5.64
CA ALA A 164 -0.84 -10.46 4.29
C ALA A 164 0.60 -10.99 4.36
N VAL A 165 0.92 -11.87 3.43
CA VAL A 165 2.22 -12.51 3.32
C VAL A 165 3.12 -11.71 2.37
N LEU A 166 4.31 -11.35 2.84
CA LEU A 166 5.32 -10.64 2.07
C LEU A 166 6.59 -11.47 1.89
N CYS A 167 7.23 -11.34 0.72
CA CYS A 167 8.53 -11.93 0.43
C CYS A 167 9.61 -10.85 0.51
N LEU A 168 10.57 -11.05 1.41
CA LEU A 168 11.74 -10.19 1.59
C LEU A 168 12.96 -10.89 0.99
N SER A 169 13.76 -10.17 0.21
CA SER A 169 15.07 -10.65 -0.25
C SER A 169 16.18 -9.77 0.29
N PHE A 170 17.30 -10.37 0.67
CA PHE A 170 18.39 -9.67 1.37
C PHE A 170 19.74 -9.79 0.63
N ASP A 171 20.71 -8.97 1.03
CA ASP A 171 22.07 -8.94 0.45
C ASP A 171 22.80 -10.29 0.57
N ASN A 172 22.52 -11.06 1.63
CA ASN A 172 23.09 -12.39 1.84
C ASN A 172 22.40 -13.50 1.01
N LYS A 173 21.57 -13.12 0.02
CA LYS A 173 20.80 -14.00 -0.87
C LYS A 173 19.72 -14.84 -0.17
N VAL A 174 19.47 -14.60 1.12
CA VAL A 174 18.35 -15.21 1.83
C VAL A 174 17.05 -14.58 1.36
N LYS A 175 16.02 -15.42 1.21
CA LYS A 175 14.63 -15.00 1.05
C LYS A 175 13.86 -15.38 2.31
N GLN A 176 13.08 -14.46 2.84
CA GLN A 176 12.20 -14.71 3.98
C GLN A 176 10.76 -14.44 3.60
N ILE A 177 9.87 -15.21 4.22
CA ILE A 177 8.44 -14.97 4.20
C ILE A 177 8.09 -14.35 5.55
N ALA A 178 7.44 -13.21 5.52
CA ALA A 178 6.99 -12.51 6.72
C ALA A 178 5.50 -12.16 6.58
N THR A 179 4.88 -11.83 7.70
CA THR A 179 3.52 -11.28 7.73
C THR A 179 3.54 -9.86 8.26
N ILE A 180 2.60 -9.02 7.82
CA ILE A 180 2.54 -7.59 8.21
C ILE A 180 2.50 -7.44 9.74
N GLY A 181 1.73 -8.28 10.43
CA GLY A 181 1.58 -8.21 11.89
C GLY A 181 2.85 -8.54 12.69
N LEU A 182 3.87 -9.12 12.04
CA LEU A 182 5.16 -9.46 12.65
C LEU A 182 6.26 -8.45 12.30
N LEU A 183 5.95 -7.40 11.54
CA LEU A 183 6.90 -6.33 11.27
C LEU A 183 6.87 -5.32 12.43
N PRO A 184 8.04 -4.85 12.89
CA PRO A 184 8.14 -3.85 13.95
C PRO A 184 7.41 -2.53 13.62
#